data_AF-A0A9P8FKE9-F1
#
_entry.id   AF-A0A9P8FKE9-F1
#
_cell.length_a   1.000
_cell.length_b   1.000
_cell.length_c   1.000
_cell.angle_alpha   90.00
_cell.angle_beta   90.00
_cell.angle_gamma   90.00
#
_symmetry.space_group_name_H-M   'P 1'
#
loop_
_entity.id
_entity.type
_entity.pdbx_description
1 polymer ?
#
loop_
_entity_poly.entity_id
_entity_poly.type
_entity_poly.pdbx_seq_one_letter_code
_entity_poly.pdbx_strand_id
1 'polypeptide(L)'
;MAYRRYNSTVVAAAPLVDADAFRAPSERTAMAASSASPLDKAREKHTSRRLPTWFAYPLSIILSPALSALLYSFVPDIMGAPLAAVSRSLNEPWQIGGLLAWRLLEITLGWFCRLDHFDFVQLAGMANAPYYTLLYLFFGIGFEPLALALVIDMFSLWFPFWLLRPLNYHNNLRALTTPGTIKDLAVDKTIQMYMTAFAASIYSALVYLSLASWLPIFLINTFEEVFTLDFAHNAVFPVVFAACLPIGWAAKDFLFSTSIVYARALPSEYKQFDPKTASFADTLMWNLGVDQYSTRESVLFRRTFLLAVFTAIHSFIRVFATVEGATIYGAAGWSVLWSIAALATGTGFLYIGDA
;
A
#
# COMPACT_ATOMS: atom_id res chain seq x y z
N MET A 1 61.82 28.05 -58.07
CA MET A 1 60.84 28.21 -56.99
C MET A 1 59.57 28.81 -57.60
N ALA A 2 58.78 28.06 -58.36
CA ALA A 2 57.73 27.13 -57.92
C ALA A 2 56.49 27.83 -57.33
N TYR A 3 55.76 28.51 -58.21
CA TYR A 3 54.32 28.77 -58.11
C TYR A 3 53.57 27.43 -58.18
N ARG A 4 52.65 27.16 -57.24
CA ARG A 4 51.66 26.08 -57.38
C ARG A 4 50.28 26.60 -56.99
N ARG A 5 49.53 27.01 -58.02
CA ARG A 5 48.06 27.13 -58.00
C ARG A 5 47.48 25.74 -57.76
N TYR A 6 46.55 25.61 -56.82
CA TYR A 6 45.69 24.43 -56.74
C TYR A 6 44.35 24.75 -57.41
N ASN A 7 44.05 23.97 -58.43
CA ASN A 7 42.80 23.99 -59.18
C ASN A 7 41.64 23.55 -58.30
N SER A 8 40.54 24.30 -58.36
CA SER A 8 39.23 23.88 -57.89
C SER A 8 38.64 22.86 -58.86
N THR A 9 38.73 21.57 -58.52
CA THR A 9 37.86 20.55 -59.10
C THR A 9 36.61 20.44 -58.23
N VAL A 10 35.50 20.97 -58.74
CA VAL A 10 34.15 20.70 -58.24
C VAL A 10 33.87 19.22 -58.49
N VAL A 11 33.95 18.41 -57.44
CA VAL A 11 33.42 17.04 -57.43
C VAL A 11 32.00 17.13 -56.89
N ALA A 12 31.04 16.68 -57.69
CA ALA A 12 29.63 16.60 -57.34
C ALA A 12 29.43 15.77 -56.06
N ALA A 13 29.04 16.42 -54.97
CA ALA A 13 28.53 15.74 -53.79
C ALA A 13 27.09 15.32 -54.08
N ALA A 14 26.85 14.02 -54.11
CA ALA A 14 25.52 13.43 -54.17
C ALA A 14 24.69 13.87 -52.94
N PRO A 15 23.39 14.17 -53.09
CA PRO A 15 22.54 14.44 -51.95
C PRO A 15 22.15 13.11 -51.29
N LEU A 16 22.82 12.75 -50.19
CA LEU A 16 22.28 11.78 -49.24
C LEU A 16 21.41 12.53 -48.22
N VAL A 17 20.26 12.99 -48.70
CA VAL A 17 19.12 13.26 -47.81
C VAL A 17 18.24 12.03 -47.97
N ASP A 18 18.26 11.17 -46.96
CA ASP A 18 17.39 9.99 -46.88
C ASP A 18 15.94 10.41 -47.11
N ALA A 19 15.29 9.75 -48.07
CA ALA A 19 13.91 10.01 -48.49
C ALA A 19 12.87 9.68 -47.39
N ASP A 20 13.29 9.26 -46.21
CA ASP A 20 12.43 8.95 -45.07
C ASP A 20 12.11 10.17 -44.16
N ALA A 21 12.68 11.35 -44.44
CA ALA A 21 12.46 12.54 -43.63
C ALA A 21 11.06 13.18 -43.76
N PHE A 22 10.24 12.76 -44.74
CA PHE A 22 8.91 13.34 -45.02
C PHE A 22 7.74 12.35 -44.90
N ARG A 23 7.74 11.49 -43.87
CA ARG A 23 6.47 10.78 -43.51
C ARG A 23 5.58 11.66 -42.64
N ALA A 24 4.31 11.71 -43.02
CA ALA A 24 3.27 12.47 -42.35
C ALA A 24 3.13 12.05 -40.87
N PRO A 25 2.77 12.97 -39.96
CA PRO A 25 2.65 12.69 -38.53
C PRO A 25 1.74 11.49 -38.21
N SER A 26 0.71 11.26 -39.03
CA SER A 26 -0.26 10.17 -38.88
C SER A 26 0.35 8.77 -38.99
N GLU A 27 1.39 8.57 -39.80
CA GLU A 27 2.03 7.25 -39.97
C GLU A 27 2.99 6.92 -38.82
N ARG A 28 3.63 7.92 -38.20
CA ARG A 28 4.43 7.71 -36.97
C ARG A 28 3.55 7.32 -35.80
N THR A 29 2.35 7.91 -35.69
CA THR A 29 1.39 7.58 -34.65
C THR A 29 0.78 6.18 -34.84
N ALA A 30 0.56 5.77 -36.10
CA ALA A 30 0.05 4.43 -36.42
C ALA A 30 1.06 3.31 -36.12
N MET A 31 2.35 3.50 -36.38
CA MET A 31 3.38 2.51 -36.01
C MET A 31 3.67 2.47 -34.51
N ALA A 32 3.60 3.62 -33.80
CA ALA A 32 3.70 3.65 -32.34
C ALA A 32 2.52 2.96 -31.65
N ALA A 33 1.34 2.93 -32.29
CA ALA A 33 0.17 2.20 -31.83
C ALA A 33 0.21 0.69 -32.13
N SER A 34 1.04 0.23 -33.08
CA SER A 34 1.13 -1.18 -33.50
C SER A 34 2.25 -1.98 -32.81
N SER A 35 3.21 -1.32 -32.14
CA SER A 35 4.16 -2.06 -31.30
C SER A 35 3.49 -2.34 -29.95
N ALA A 36 3.16 -3.61 -29.69
CA ALA A 36 2.71 -4.06 -28.37
C ALA A 36 3.52 -3.36 -27.29
N SER A 37 2.81 -2.67 -26.39
CA SER A 37 3.42 -1.79 -25.40
C SER A 37 4.50 -2.57 -24.64
N PRO A 38 5.59 -1.93 -24.18
CA PRO A 38 6.49 -2.54 -23.21
C PRO A 38 5.73 -3.15 -22.00
N LEU A 39 4.53 -2.62 -21.69
CA LEU A 39 3.57 -3.19 -20.74
C LEU A 39 3.00 -4.55 -21.18
N ASP A 40 2.61 -4.72 -22.44
CA ASP A 40 2.03 -5.97 -22.94
C ASP A 40 3.10 -7.06 -23.04
N LYS A 41 4.31 -6.69 -23.50
CA LYS A 41 5.45 -7.61 -23.58
C LYS A 41 5.99 -8.02 -22.20
N ALA A 42 6.01 -7.11 -21.22
CA ALA A 42 6.37 -7.44 -19.84
C ALA A 42 5.29 -8.30 -19.16
N ARG A 43 4.01 -8.02 -19.43
CA ARG A 43 2.86 -8.79 -18.94
C ARG A 43 2.87 -10.22 -19.50
N GLU A 44 3.17 -10.41 -20.78
CA GLU A 44 3.31 -11.73 -21.41
C GLU A 44 4.53 -12.52 -20.92
N LYS A 45 5.68 -11.88 -20.70
CA LYS A 45 6.90 -12.58 -20.29
C LYS A 45 6.85 -13.10 -18.85
N HIS A 46 6.02 -12.49 -17.99
CA HIS A 46 5.91 -12.85 -16.57
C HIS A 46 4.75 -13.80 -16.24
N THR A 47 3.73 -13.94 -17.10
CA THR A 47 2.66 -14.93 -16.95
C THR A 47 3.13 -16.37 -17.18
N SER A 48 4.29 -16.58 -17.81
CA SER A 48 4.77 -17.89 -18.24
C SER A 48 5.27 -18.83 -17.12
N ARG A 49 5.44 -18.40 -15.86
CA ARG A 49 6.28 -19.16 -14.91
C ARG A 49 5.63 -19.71 -13.63
N ARG A 50 4.33 -19.60 -13.36
CA ARG A 50 3.75 -20.15 -12.11
C ARG A 50 2.33 -20.72 -12.24
N LEU A 51 2.01 -21.58 -11.26
CA LEU A 51 0.83 -22.44 -11.12
C LEU A 51 -0.48 -21.78 -11.56
N PRO A 52 -1.43 -22.54 -12.15
CA PRO A 52 -2.75 -22.02 -12.48
C PRO A 52 -3.44 -21.39 -11.25
N THR A 53 -4.05 -20.22 -11.42
CA THR A 53 -4.71 -19.43 -10.36
C THR A 53 -5.68 -20.25 -9.51
N TRP A 54 -6.31 -21.27 -10.10
CA TRP A 54 -7.30 -22.15 -9.47
C TRP A 54 -6.69 -23.05 -8.37
N PHE A 55 -5.40 -23.38 -8.47
CA PHE A 55 -4.67 -24.10 -7.41
C PHE A 55 -3.97 -23.16 -6.44
N ALA A 56 -3.49 -22.02 -6.93
CA ALA A 56 -2.71 -21.07 -6.16
C ALA A 56 -3.53 -20.43 -5.01
N TYR A 57 -4.82 -20.15 -5.24
CA TYR A 57 -5.70 -19.58 -4.22
C TYR A 57 -5.96 -20.51 -3.02
N PRO A 58 -6.53 -21.73 -3.18
CA PRO A 58 -6.79 -22.62 -2.05
C PRO A 58 -5.51 -23.00 -1.31
N LEU A 59 -4.38 -23.11 -2.02
CA LEU A 59 -3.09 -23.38 -1.39
C LEU A 59 -2.63 -22.22 -0.51
N SER A 60 -2.90 -20.96 -0.89
CA SER A 60 -2.58 -19.78 -0.05
C SER A 60 -3.40 -19.74 1.25
N ILE A 61 -4.67 -20.17 1.17
CA ILE A 61 -5.57 -20.30 2.33
C ILE A 61 -5.05 -21.32 3.34
N ILE A 62 -4.49 -22.42 2.88
CA ILE A 62 -3.98 -23.48 3.77
C ILE A 62 -2.59 -23.11 4.31
N LEU A 63 -1.72 -22.60 3.44
CA LEU A 63 -0.32 -22.37 3.78
C LEU A 63 -0.14 -21.22 4.78
N SER A 64 -0.97 -20.17 4.71
CA SER A 64 -0.81 -19.01 5.60
C SER A 64 -1.10 -19.34 7.08
N PRO A 65 -2.25 -19.92 7.45
CA PRO A 65 -2.52 -20.31 8.84
C PRO A 65 -1.57 -21.42 9.31
N ALA A 66 -1.23 -22.39 8.45
CA ALA A 66 -0.30 -23.46 8.81
C ALA A 66 1.10 -22.92 9.14
N LEU A 67 1.60 -21.96 8.35
CA LEU A 67 2.88 -21.33 8.59
C LEU A 67 2.87 -20.47 9.85
N SER A 68 1.78 -19.73 10.09
CA SER A 68 1.59 -18.97 11.33
C SER A 68 1.63 -19.89 12.55
N ALA A 69 0.84 -20.96 12.56
CA ALA A 69 0.80 -21.93 13.66
C ALA A 69 2.17 -22.59 13.91
N LEU A 70 2.88 -22.96 12.84
CA LEU A 70 4.22 -23.51 12.92
C LEU A 70 5.20 -22.53 13.56
N LEU A 71 5.20 -21.26 13.14
CA LEU A 71 6.12 -20.25 13.66
C LEU A 71 5.84 -19.90 15.12
N TYR A 72 4.57 -19.75 15.50
CA TYR A 72 4.19 -19.52 16.89
C TYR A 72 4.59 -20.69 17.81
N SER A 73 4.61 -21.93 17.30
CA SER A 73 5.07 -23.12 18.05
C SER A 73 6.57 -23.08 18.40
N PHE A 74 7.38 -22.33 17.66
CA PHE A 74 8.83 -22.20 17.92
C PHE A 74 9.18 -21.11 18.92
N VAL A 75 8.25 -20.24 19.30
CA VAL A 75 8.54 -19.09 20.15
C VAL A 75 7.64 -18.98 21.40
N PRO A 76 7.29 -20.10 22.09
CA PRO A 76 6.45 -20.04 23.28
C PRO A 76 7.13 -19.29 24.43
N ASP A 77 8.45 -19.38 24.55
CA ASP A 77 9.19 -18.80 25.69
C ASP A 77 9.19 -17.27 25.67
N ILE A 78 9.22 -16.67 24.46
CA ILE A 78 9.26 -15.20 24.30
C ILE A 78 7.85 -14.63 24.30
N MET A 79 6.88 -15.31 23.69
CA MET A 79 5.53 -14.77 23.46
C MET A 79 4.47 -15.28 24.43
N GLY A 80 4.63 -16.47 24.99
CA GLY A 80 3.58 -17.20 25.68
C GLY A 80 3.04 -16.43 26.88
N ALA A 81 3.90 -16.12 27.84
CA ALA A 81 3.51 -15.36 29.03
C ALA A 81 2.99 -13.94 28.73
N PRO A 82 3.68 -13.08 27.95
CA PRO A 82 3.23 -11.71 27.75
C PRO A 82 1.93 -11.60 26.95
N LEU A 83 1.73 -12.42 25.91
CA LEU A 83 0.49 -12.39 25.14
C LEU A 83 -0.67 -13.07 25.88
N ALA A 84 -0.41 -14.15 26.62
CA ALA A 84 -1.45 -14.82 27.40
C ALA A 84 -2.03 -13.92 28.50
N ALA A 85 -1.21 -13.02 29.07
CA ALA A 85 -1.63 -12.10 30.13
C ALA A 85 -2.68 -11.06 29.67
N VAL A 86 -2.81 -10.84 28.36
CA VAL A 86 -3.76 -9.87 27.77
C VAL A 86 -4.78 -10.56 26.87
N SER A 87 -4.57 -11.85 26.58
CA SER A 87 -5.42 -12.59 25.66
C SER A 87 -6.73 -12.99 26.33
N ARG A 88 -7.85 -12.63 25.71
CA ARG A 88 -9.17 -13.12 26.10
C ARG A 88 -9.21 -14.64 26.01
N SER A 89 -9.78 -15.30 27.03
CA SER A 89 -10.00 -16.74 26.99
C SER A 89 -10.95 -17.12 25.85
N LEU A 90 -10.44 -17.78 24.82
CA LEU A 90 -11.21 -18.26 23.66
C LEU A 90 -11.94 -19.57 24.01
N ASN A 91 -12.90 -19.50 24.93
CA ASN A 91 -13.63 -20.68 25.40
C ASN A 91 -14.79 -21.07 24.47
N GLU A 92 -15.25 -20.14 23.64
CA GLU A 92 -16.42 -20.35 22.80
C GLU A 92 -16.00 -20.66 21.35
N PRO A 93 -16.52 -21.75 20.74
CA PRO A 93 -16.15 -22.14 19.38
C PRO A 93 -16.38 -21.06 18.32
N TRP A 94 -17.37 -20.20 18.52
CA TRP A 94 -17.68 -19.13 17.58
C TRP A 94 -16.59 -18.03 17.57
N GLN A 95 -15.88 -17.81 18.68
CA GLN A 95 -14.79 -16.83 18.76
C GLN A 95 -13.59 -17.30 17.94
N ILE A 96 -13.23 -18.58 18.09
CA ILE A 96 -12.18 -19.23 17.28
C ILE A 96 -12.60 -19.24 15.80
N GLY A 97 -13.84 -19.64 15.52
CA GLY A 97 -14.39 -19.65 14.16
C GLY A 97 -14.40 -18.25 13.52
N GLY A 98 -14.71 -17.21 14.29
CA GLY A 98 -14.70 -15.82 13.83
C GLY A 98 -13.31 -15.30 13.49
N LEU A 99 -12.31 -15.57 14.34
CA LEU A 99 -10.91 -15.22 14.07
C LEU A 99 -10.36 -15.97 12.85
N LEU A 100 -10.67 -17.26 12.72
CA LEU A 100 -10.30 -18.04 11.56
C LEU A 100 -10.99 -17.51 10.28
N ALA A 101 -12.30 -17.25 10.35
CA ALA A 101 -13.06 -16.70 9.23
C ALA A 101 -12.50 -15.35 8.79
N TRP A 102 -12.14 -14.48 9.74
CA TRP A 102 -11.48 -13.22 9.45
C TRP A 102 -10.14 -13.43 8.73
N ARG A 103 -9.29 -14.34 9.23
CA ARG A 103 -8.03 -14.68 8.58
C ARG A 103 -8.20 -15.17 7.14
N LEU A 104 -9.21 -16.01 6.90
CA LEU A 104 -9.56 -16.45 5.55
C LEU A 104 -10.04 -15.29 4.68
N LEU A 105 -10.84 -14.38 5.23
CA LEU A 105 -11.33 -13.19 4.56
C LEU A 105 -10.19 -12.24 4.19
N GLU A 106 -9.20 -12.02 5.06
CA GLU A 106 -7.99 -11.23 4.78
C GLU A 106 -7.28 -11.75 3.51
N ILE A 107 -7.01 -13.06 3.46
CA ILE A 107 -6.34 -13.73 2.34
C ILE A 107 -7.20 -13.61 1.07
N THR A 108 -8.51 -13.80 1.22
CA THR A 108 -9.49 -13.68 0.16
C THR A 108 -9.50 -12.27 -0.45
N LEU A 109 -9.53 -11.24 0.39
CA LEU A 109 -9.45 -9.84 -0.03
C LEU A 109 -8.12 -9.55 -0.73
N GLY A 110 -6.99 -9.99 -0.18
CA GLY A 110 -5.68 -9.84 -0.83
C GLY A 110 -5.66 -10.46 -2.24
N TRP A 111 -6.32 -11.60 -2.41
CA TRP A 111 -6.45 -12.26 -3.70
C TRP A 111 -7.31 -11.46 -4.69
N PHE A 112 -8.55 -11.11 -4.30
CA PHE A 112 -9.53 -10.43 -5.17
C PHE A 112 -9.17 -8.97 -5.46
N CYS A 113 -8.58 -8.25 -4.50
CA CYS A 113 -8.05 -6.89 -4.71
C CYS A 113 -6.79 -6.86 -5.57
N ARG A 114 -6.30 -8.04 -6.00
CA ARG A 114 -5.12 -8.23 -6.83
C ARG A 114 -3.82 -7.69 -6.19
N LEU A 115 -3.67 -7.81 -4.87
CA LEU A 115 -2.46 -7.40 -4.15
C LEU A 115 -1.33 -8.43 -4.29
N ASP A 116 -0.12 -7.98 -4.65
CA ASP A 116 1.05 -8.86 -4.59
C ASP A 116 1.53 -9.09 -3.16
N HIS A 117 2.61 -9.85 -3.00
CA HIS A 117 3.16 -10.17 -1.68
C HIS A 117 3.71 -8.94 -0.95
N PHE A 118 4.18 -7.91 -1.64
CA PHE A 118 4.65 -6.68 -0.98
C PHE A 118 3.48 -5.78 -0.58
N ASP A 119 2.55 -5.54 -1.50
CA ASP A 119 1.31 -4.79 -1.27
C ASP A 119 0.52 -5.36 -0.09
N PHE A 120 0.37 -6.69 -0.06
CA PHE A 120 -0.44 -7.34 0.95
C PHE A 120 0.22 -7.31 2.33
N VAL A 121 1.54 -7.42 2.39
CA VAL A 121 2.30 -7.34 3.65
C VAL A 121 2.38 -5.92 4.17
N GLN A 122 2.47 -4.92 3.30
CA GLN A 122 2.39 -3.52 3.69
C GLN A 122 0.99 -3.21 4.26
N LEU A 123 -0.07 -3.62 3.55
CA LEU A 123 -1.44 -3.47 4.01
C LEU A 123 -1.67 -4.18 5.36
N ALA A 124 -1.25 -5.45 5.49
CA ALA A 124 -1.41 -6.22 6.71
C ALA A 124 -0.54 -5.68 7.86
N GLY A 125 0.68 -5.24 7.58
CA GLY A 125 1.57 -4.62 8.57
C GLY A 125 0.96 -3.34 9.14
N MET A 126 0.43 -2.47 8.27
CA MET A 126 -0.27 -1.26 8.69
C MET A 126 -1.57 -1.57 9.44
N ALA A 127 -2.31 -2.60 9.04
CA ALA A 127 -3.54 -3.02 9.72
C ALA A 127 -3.29 -3.65 11.09
N ASN A 128 -2.12 -4.27 11.28
CA ASN A 128 -1.70 -4.86 12.56
C ASN A 128 -1.07 -3.83 13.52
N ALA A 129 -0.51 -2.74 13.01
CA ALA A 129 0.11 -1.70 13.84
C ALA A 129 -0.80 -1.16 14.96
N PRO A 130 -2.11 -0.89 14.73
CA PRO A 130 -3.04 -0.50 15.80
C PRO A 130 -3.09 -1.48 16.96
N TYR A 131 -3.13 -2.78 16.67
CA TYR A 131 -3.25 -3.82 17.69
C TYR A 131 -2.00 -3.88 18.58
N TYR A 132 -0.82 -3.98 17.97
CA TYR A 132 0.43 -4.04 18.73
C TYR A 132 0.75 -2.73 19.46
N THR A 133 0.35 -1.59 18.89
CA THR A 133 0.52 -0.29 19.56
C THR A 133 -0.36 -0.18 20.81
N LEU A 134 -1.60 -0.69 20.77
CA LEU A 134 -2.48 -0.74 21.93
C LEU A 134 -1.87 -1.60 23.06
N LEU A 135 -1.38 -2.79 22.72
CA LEU A 135 -0.74 -3.69 23.67
C LEU A 135 0.52 -3.08 24.31
N TYR A 136 1.33 -2.38 23.52
CA TYR A 136 2.51 -1.69 24.02
C TYR A 136 2.14 -0.52 24.96
N LEU A 137 1.22 0.35 24.54
CA LEU A 137 0.94 1.60 25.26
C LEU A 137 0.09 1.42 26.51
N PHE A 138 -0.90 0.51 26.48
CA PHE A 138 -1.93 0.41 27.52
C PHE A 138 -1.89 -0.89 28.31
N PHE A 139 -1.24 -1.93 27.77
CA PHE A 139 -1.06 -3.22 28.44
C PHE A 139 0.39 -3.51 28.86
N GLY A 140 1.32 -2.61 28.54
CA GLY A 140 2.71 -2.67 28.99
C GLY A 140 3.48 -3.89 28.46
N ILE A 141 3.02 -4.51 27.37
CA ILE A 141 3.75 -5.62 26.77
C ILE A 141 5.05 -5.09 26.16
N GLY A 142 6.17 -5.79 26.42
CA GLY A 142 7.48 -5.44 25.87
C GLY A 142 7.52 -5.41 24.34
N PHE A 143 8.41 -4.59 23.78
CA PHE A 143 8.56 -4.45 22.32
C PHE A 143 8.97 -5.77 21.63
N GLU A 144 9.84 -6.56 22.26
CA GLU A 144 10.38 -7.80 21.68
C GLU A 144 9.30 -8.84 21.29
N PRO A 145 8.39 -9.28 22.18
CA PRO A 145 7.34 -10.22 21.80
C PRO A 145 6.38 -9.66 20.75
N LEU A 146 6.05 -8.36 20.83
CA LEU A 146 5.15 -7.70 19.87
C LEU A 146 5.78 -7.61 18.48
N ALA A 147 7.05 -7.23 18.40
CA ALA A 147 7.79 -7.14 17.15
C ALA A 147 7.92 -8.51 16.48
N LEU A 148 8.22 -9.55 17.25
CA LEU A 148 8.34 -10.90 16.72
C LEU A 148 6.97 -11.45 16.28
N ALA A 149 5.89 -11.15 17.00
CA ALA A 149 4.52 -11.55 16.60
C ALA A 149 4.12 -10.87 15.29
N LEU A 150 4.40 -9.57 15.16
CA LEU A 150 4.17 -8.82 13.92
C LEU A 150 4.96 -9.43 12.74
N VAL A 151 6.22 -9.82 12.96
CA VAL A 151 7.05 -10.47 11.93
C VAL A 151 6.47 -11.81 11.51
N ILE A 152 6.00 -12.64 12.45
CA ILE A 152 5.35 -13.92 12.14
C ILE A 152 4.06 -13.68 11.33
N ASP A 153 3.25 -12.71 11.73
CA ASP A 153 1.99 -12.38 11.05
C ASP A 153 2.22 -11.85 9.62
N MET A 154 3.25 -11.02 9.43
CA MET A 154 3.65 -10.53 8.12
C MET A 154 4.24 -11.65 7.25
N PHE A 155 5.14 -12.48 7.81
CA PHE A 155 5.80 -13.54 7.06
C PHE A 155 4.83 -14.64 6.63
N SER A 156 3.88 -14.99 7.51
CA SER A 156 2.83 -15.97 7.22
C SER A 156 1.88 -15.53 6.09
N LEU A 157 1.76 -14.23 5.80
CA LEU A 157 1.06 -13.70 4.63
C LEU A 157 1.98 -13.54 3.42
N TRP A 158 3.21 -13.08 3.65
CA TRP A 158 4.21 -12.84 2.62
C TRP A 158 4.58 -14.11 1.87
N PHE A 159 4.96 -15.16 2.60
CA PHE A 159 5.58 -16.37 2.00
C PHE A 159 4.63 -17.11 1.05
N PRO A 160 3.35 -17.36 1.40
CA PRO A 160 2.41 -17.98 0.46
C PRO A 160 2.18 -17.14 -0.79
N PHE A 161 2.00 -15.83 -0.66
CA PHE A 161 1.79 -14.94 -1.80
C PHE A 161 3.06 -14.83 -2.66
N TRP A 162 4.24 -14.81 -2.03
CA TRP A 162 5.51 -14.80 -2.74
C TRP A 162 5.72 -16.09 -3.54
N LEU A 163 5.32 -17.24 -3.01
CA LEU A 163 5.43 -18.53 -3.70
C LEU A 163 4.41 -18.66 -4.84
N LEU A 164 3.17 -18.21 -4.62
CA LEU A 164 2.02 -18.56 -5.46
C LEU A 164 1.62 -17.45 -6.44
N ARG A 165 2.04 -16.20 -6.22
CA ARG A 165 1.60 -15.04 -6.99
C ARG A 165 2.74 -14.33 -7.71
N PRO A 166 2.53 -13.87 -8.96
CA PRO A 166 3.49 -13.00 -9.62
C PRO A 166 3.56 -11.61 -8.94
N LEU A 167 4.73 -10.99 -9.05
CA LEU A 167 4.98 -9.62 -8.58
C LEU A 167 4.18 -8.61 -9.41
N ASN A 168 3.56 -7.62 -8.77
CA ASN A 168 2.86 -6.56 -9.49
C ASN A 168 3.84 -5.63 -10.20
N TYR A 169 3.38 -5.01 -11.29
CA TYR A 169 4.20 -4.15 -12.14
C TYR A 169 4.85 -2.98 -11.39
N HIS A 170 4.11 -2.33 -10.48
CA HIS A 170 4.61 -1.19 -9.72
C HIS A 170 5.72 -1.55 -8.72
N ASN A 171 5.83 -2.82 -8.32
CA ASN A 171 6.91 -3.31 -7.47
C ASN A 171 8.12 -3.81 -8.30
N ASN A 172 8.05 -3.76 -9.64
CA ASN A 172 9.15 -4.09 -10.54
C ASN A 172 9.77 -2.83 -11.19
N LEU A 173 10.13 -1.86 -10.36
CA LEU A 173 10.63 -0.53 -10.78
C LEU A 173 11.89 -0.58 -11.67
N ARG A 174 12.68 -1.67 -11.58
CA ARG A 174 13.91 -1.83 -12.39
C ARG A 174 13.62 -2.09 -13.88
N ALA A 175 12.44 -2.60 -14.23
CA ALA A 175 12.01 -2.79 -15.61
C ALA A 175 11.33 -1.53 -16.21
N LEU A 176 11.13 -0.50 -15.38
CA LEU A 176 10.26 0.64 -15.62
C LEU A 176 11.02 1.93 -15.97
N THR A 177 12.33 1.96 -15.76
CA THR A 177 13.18 3.13 -15.94
C THR A 177 13.69 3.25 -17.37
N THR A 178 12.95 3.99 -18.19
CA THR A 178 13.56 4.74 -19.29
C THR A 178 13.91 6.14 -18.73
N PRO A 179 15.16 6.61 -18.86
CA PRO A 179 15.58 7.90 -18.31
C PRO A 179 14.70 9.06 -18.77
N GLY A 180 14.36 10.01 -17.88
CA GLY A 180 13.70 11.27 -18.24
C GLY A 180 12.17 11.24 -18.32
N THR A 181 11.48 10.43 -17.52
CA THR A 181 10.00 10.48 -17.43
C THR A 181 9.52 10.48 -15.98
N ILE A 182 8.27 10.87 -15.71
CA ILE A 182 7.54 10.86 -14.42
C ILE A 182 7.77 9.60 -13.53
N LYS A 183 8.16 8.47 -14.12
CA LYS A 183 8.55 7.24 -13.39
C LYS A 183 9.84 7.39 -12.58
N ASP A 184 10.65 8.42 -12.83
CA ASP A 184 11.88 8.72 -12.08
C ASP A 184 11.56 9.20 -10.66
N LEU A 185 10.44 9.91 -10.45
CA LEU A 185 10.00 10.35 -9.12
C LEU A 185 9.65 9.18 -8.19
N ALA A 186 9.10 8.08 -8.75
CA ALA A 186 8.82 6.87 -7.96
C ALA A 186 10.10 6.14 -7.54
N VAL A 187 11.24 6.37 -8.22
CA VAL A 187 12.51 5.69 -7.99
C VAL A 187 13.51 6.57 -7.23
N ASP A 188 13.32 7.90 -7.22
CA ASP A 188 14.17 8.83 -6.49
C ASP A 188 14.11 8.59 -4.97
N LYS A 189 15.26 8.19 -4.41
CA LYS A 189 15.42 7.90 -2.97
C LYS A 189 15.10 9.11 -2.10
N THR A 190 15.40 10.32 -2.57
CA THR A 190 15.18 11.55 -1.81
C THR A 190 13.69 11.82 -1.66
N ILE A 191 12.95 11.72 -2.76
CA ILE A 191 11.49 11.84 -2.77
C ILE A 191 10.87 10.75 -1.91
N GLN A 192 11.35 9.50 -2.02
CA GLN A 192 10.85 8.43 -1.19
C GLN A 192 11.06 8.70 0.31
N MET A 193 12.23 9.22 0.70
CA MET A 193 12.51 9.59 2.09
C MET A 193 11.56 10.68 2.58
N TYR A 194 11.34 11.73 1.79
CA TYR A 194 10.40 12.80 2.14
C TYR A 194 8.96 12.29 2.27
N MET A 195 8.50 11.44 1.36
CA MET A 195 7.14 10.91 1.40
C MET A 195 6.93 9.92 2.55
N THR A 196 7.96 9.14 2.91
CA THR A 196 7.94 8.32 4.12
C THR A 196 7.86 9.19 5.38
N ALA A 197 8.69 10.22 5.48
CA ALA A 197 8.65 11.16 6.61
C ALA A 197 7.32 11.91 6.69
N PHE A 198 6.76 12.31 5.55
CA PHE A 198 5.45 12.96 5.46
C PHE A 198 4.33 12.05 5.97
N ALA A 199 4.24 10.82 5.46
CA ALA A 199 3.24 9.86 5.95
C ALA A 199 3.44 9.55 7.45
N ALA A 200 4.68 9.31 7.88
CA ALA A 200 4.99 9.08 9.29
C ALA A 200 4.57 10.26 10.17
N SER A 201 4.74 11.50 9.69
CA SER A 201 4.34 12.71 10.43
C SER A 201 2.83 12.84 10.59
N ILE A 202 2.03 12.42 9.60
CA ILE A 202 0.57 12.42 9.68
C ILE A 202 0.11 11.39 10.72
N TYR A 203 0.60 10.15 10.62
CA TYR A 203 0.30 9.10 11.59
C TYR A 203 0.73 9.51 13.01
N SER A 204 1.95 10.03 13.17
CA SER A 204 2.47 10.39 14.48
C SER A 204 1.75 11.59 15.07
N ALA A 205 1.39 12.59 14.28
CA ALA A 205 0.63 13.75 14.75
C ALA A 205 -0.76 13.32 15.25
N LEU A 206 -1.48 12.48 14.49
CA LEU A 206 -2.80 12.02 14.90
C LEU A 206 -2.76 11.12 16.15
N VAL A 207 -1.79 10.20 16.21
CA VAL A 207 -1.60 9.34 17.39
C VAL A 207 -1.19 10.16 18.61
N TYR A 208 -0.19 11.03 18.47
CA TYR A 208 0.30 11.88 19.56
C TYR A 208 -0.78 12.84 20.08
N LEU A 209 -1.48 13.54 19.19
CA LEU A 209 -2.57 14.42 19.59
C LEU A 209 -3.70 13.65 20.28
N SER A 210 -4.03 12.45 19.80
CA SER A 210 -5.04 11.60 20.43
C SER A 210 -4.61 11.16 21.83
N LEU A 211 -3.35 10.73 21.99
CA LEU A 211 -2.78 10.38 23.30
C LEU A 211 -2.78 11.57 24.27
N ALA A 212 -2.49 12.78 23.79
CA ALA A 212 -2.43 13.98 24.63
C ALA A 212 -3.82 14.56 24.99
N SER A 213 -4.87 14.24 24.23
CA SER A 213 -6.17 14.93 24.36
C SER A 213 -7.29 14.07 24.92
N TRP A 214 -7.64 12.97 24.26
CA TRP A 214 -8.88 12.24 24.55
C TRP A 214 -8.69 10.73 24.71
N LEU A 215 -7.68 10.14 24.07
CA LEU A 215 -7.56 8.70 23.92
C LEU A 215 -7.38 7.96 25.25
N PRO A 216 -6.53 8.39 26.20
CA PRO A 216 -6.39 7.70 27.48
C PRO A 216 -7.70 7.70 28.28
N ILE A 217 -8.39 8.85 28.34
CA ILE A 217 -9.67 8.99 29.05
C ILE A 217 -10.74 8.12 28.40
N PHE A 218 -10.79 8.11 27.06
CA PHE A 218 -11.72 7.28 26.31
C PHE A 218 -11.51 5.79 26.58
N LEU A 219 -10.26 5.31 26.59
CA LEU A 219 -9.95 3.90 26.84
C LEU A 219 -10.28 3.49 28.27
N ILE A 220 -9.97 4.31 29.29
CA ILE A 220 -10.35 4.04 30.69
C ILE A 220 -11.87 3.87 30.83
N ASN A 221 -12.66 4.64 30.08
CA ASN A 221 -14.12 4.58 30.15
C ASN A 221 -14.75 3.45 29.32
N THR A 222 -13.98 2.85 28.40
CA THR A 222 -14.49 1.86 27.43
C THR A 222 -13.81 0.51 27.51
N PHE A 223 -12.72 0.37 28.24
CA PHE A 223 -12.08 -0.91 28.52
C PHE A 223 -12.30 -1.22 30.01
N GLU A 224 -12.66 -2.47 30.29
CA GLU A 224 -12.84 -2.95 31.66
C GLU A 224 -11.47 -3.14 32.34
N GLU A 225 -10.44 -3.45 31.56
CA GLU A 225 -9.08 -3.66 32.03
C GLU A 225 -8.07 -2.86 31.19
N VAL A 226 -7.40 -1.92 31.84
CA VAL A 226 -6.24 -1.18 31.29
C VAL A 226 -5.12 -1.30 32.32
N PHE A 227 -3.98 -1.86 31.95
CA PHE A 227 -2.93 -2.20 32.92
C PHE A 227 -2.00 -1.04 33.22
N THR A 228 -1.76 -0.15 32.26
CA THR A 228 -0.85 1.00 32.44
C THR A 228 -1.25 2.19 31.58
N LEU A 229 -0.92 3.38 32.07
CA LEU A 229 -1.00 4.64 31.32
C LEU A 229 0.36 5.32 31.20
N ASP A 230 1.42 4.71 31.75
CA ASP A 230 2.73 5.35 31.87
C ASP A 230 3.34 5.63 30.51
N PHE A 231 3.26 4.67 29.59
CA PHE A 231 3.78 4.83 28.23
C PHE A 231 2.99 5.86 27.42
N ALA A 232 1.67 5.89 27.60
CA ALA A 232 0.81 6.88 26.95
C ALA A 232 1.08 8.30 27.49
N HIS A 233 1.26 8.45 28.81
CA HIS A 233 1.50 9.72 29.47
C HIS A 233 2.91 10.29 29.16
N ASN A 234 3.92 9.42 29.13
CA ASN A 234 5.30 9.81 28.83
C ASN A 234 5.62 9.85 27.32
N ALA A 235 4.61 9.67 26.47
CA ALA A 235 4.80 9.74 25.03
C ALA A 235 5.22 11.16 24.60
N VAL A 236 6.34 11.24 23.88
CA VAL A 236 6.80 12.50 23.26
C VAL A 236 6.79 12.36 21.75
N PHE A 237 6.46 13.45 21.05
CA PHE A 237 6.27 13.43 19.59
C PHE A 237 7.45 12.80 18.81
N PRO A 238 8.75 13.08 19.10
CA PRO A 238 9.84 12.46 18.36
C PRO A 238 9.89 10.93 18.45
N VAL A 239 9.51 10.38 19.61
CA VAL A 239 9.47 8.93 19.83
C VAL A 239 8.31 8.31 19.06
N VAL A 240 7.13 8.94 19.11
CA VAL A 240 5.96 8.51 18.31
C VAL A 240 6.25 8.59 16.82
N PHE A 241 6.90 9.67 16.37
CA PHE A 241 7.34 9.84 14.98
C PHE A 241 8.29 8.72 14.55
N ALA A 242 9.32 8.42 15.35
CA ALA A 242 10.25 7.35 15.07
C ALA A 242 9.54 5.97 14.99
N ALA A 243 8.59 5.71 15.89
CA ALA A 243 7.78 4.49 15.88
C ALA A 243 6.86 4.39 14.65
N CYS A 244 6.41 5.52 14.10
CA CYS A 244 5.59 5.57 12.90
C CYS A 244 6.38 5.49 11.58
N LEU A 245 7.73 5.51 11.60
CA LEU A 245 8.54 5.44 10.37
C LEU A 245 8.28 4.17 9.54
N PRO A 246 8.18 2.96 10.11
CA PRO A 246 7.84 1.75 9.34
C PRO A 246 6.44 1.83 8.71
N ILE A 247 5.48 2.44 9.42
CA ILE A 247 4.11 2.65 8.93
C ILE A 247 4.13 3.66 7.78
N GLY A 248 4.87 4.77 7.92
CA GLY A 248 5.04 5.76 6.86
C GLY A 248 5.73 5.21 5.62
N TRP A 249 6.69 4.29 5.81
CA TRP A 249 7.34 3.59 4.70
C TRP A 249 6.36 2.68 3.95
N ALA A 250 5.59 1.88 4.68
CA ALA A 250 4.54 1.04 4.10
C ALA A 250 3.45 1.88 3.39
N ALA A 251 3.00 2.98 4.00
CA ALA A 251 2.01 3.88 3.43
C ALA A 251 2.50 4.52 2.12
N LYS A 252 3.77 4.95 2.09
CA LYS A 252 4.39 5.50 0.87
C LYS A 252 4.39 4.48 -0.25
N ASP A 253 4.85 3.25 -0.02
CA ASP A 253 4.90 2.24 -1.07
C ASP A 253 3.50 1.85 -1.54
N PHE A 254 2.61 1.59 -0.59
CA PHE A 254 1.27 1.11 -0.87
C PHE A 254 0.41 2.17 -1.58
N LEU A 255 0.45 3.43 -1.15
CA LEU A 255 -0.38 4.52 -1.68
C LEU A 255 0.36 5.32 -2.76
N PHE A 256 1.45 6.00 -2.38
CA PHE A 256 2.11 7.01 -3.22
C PHE A 256 2.83 6.38 -4.42
N SER A 257 3.77 5.46 -4.17
CA SER A 257 4.58 4.82 -5.22
C SER A 257 3.68 4.15 -6.26
N THR A 258 2.67 3.43 -5.76
CA THR A 258 1.71 2.76 -6.64
C THR A 258 0.92 3.75 -7.48
N SER A 259 0.38 4.82 -6.89
CA SER A 259 -0.39 5.83 -7.63
C SER A 259 0.41 6.47 -8.77
N ILE A 260 1.69 6.79 -8.55
CA ILE A 260 2.56 7.40 -9.56
C ILE A 260 2.88 6.46 -10.70
N VAL A 261 3.12 5.18 -10.40
CA VAL A 261 3.40 4.19 -11.46
C VAL A 261 2.20 4.00 -12.38
N TYR A 262 0.98 4.02 -11.82
CA TYR A 262 -0.25 3.90 -12.60
C TYR A 262 -0.72 5.22 -13.24
N ALA A 263 -0.13 6.37 -12.89
CA ALA A 263 -0.45 7.69 -13.43
C ALA A 263 -0.04 7.94 -14.91
N ARG A 264 0.45 6.93 -15.65
CA ARG A 264 0.79 7.09 -17.08
C ARG A 264 -0.35 6.63 -18.00
N ALA A 265 -1.20 7.56 -18.44
CA ALA A 265 -1.84 7.52 -19.77
C ALA A 265 -2.30 8.92 -20.26
N LEU A 266 -1.34 9.76 -20.71
CA LEU A 266 -1.52 10.98 -21.54
C LEU A 266 -2.25 12.21 -20.94
N PRO A 267 -1.96 13.45 -21.41
CA PRO A 267 -2.67 14.69 -21.05
C PRO A 267 -4.15 14.76 -21.46
N SER A 268 -4.73 13.67 -21.96
CA SER A 268 -6.14 13.54 -22.34
C SER A 268 -6.98 12.80 -21.29
N GLU A 269 -6.49 12.72 -20.04
CA GLU A 269 -7.00 11.78 -19.03
C GLU A 269 -8.26 12.25 -18.29
N TYR A 270 -8.61 13.53 -18.39
CA TYR A 270 -9.91 13.99 -17.92
C TYR A 270 -10.97 13.58 -18.93
N LYS A 271 -11.93 12.76 -18.50
CA LYS A 271 -13.11 12.42 -19.31
C LYS A 271 -13.77 13.74 -19.72
N GLN A 272 -13.70 14.11 -20.99
CA GLN A 272 -14.41 15.30 -21.45
C GLN A 272 -15.90 14.96 -21.49
N PHE A 273 -16.68 15.66 -20.66
CA PHE A 273 -18.12 15.46 -20.63
C PHE A 273 -18.75 15.96 -21.93
N ASP A 274 -19.29 15.03 -22.70
CA ASP A 274 -20.13 15.36 -23.86
C ASP A 274 -21.61 15.33 -23.44
N PRO A 275 -22.25 16.49 -23.28
CA PRO A 275 -23.66 16.57 -22.90
C PRO A 275 -24.61 15.96 -23.95
N LYS A 276 -24.16 15.72 -25.19
CA LYS A 276 -25.01 15.18 -26.26
C LYS A 276 -25.14 13.65 -26.20
N THR A 277 -24.18 12.97 -25.59
CA THR A 277 -24.15 11.49 -25.52
C THR A 277 -24.26 10.97 -24.09
N ALA A 278 -24.16 11.84 -23.08
CA ALA A 278 -24.20 11.46 -21.68
C ALA A 278 -25.60 10.98 -21.24
N SER A 279 -25.64 9.86 -20.50
CA SER A 279 -26.85 9.45 -19.81
C SER A 279 -27.14 10.38 -18.62
N PHE A 280 -28.34 10.30 -18.05
CA PHE A 280 -28.67 11.04 -16.82
C PHE A 280 -27.74 10.66 -15.66
N ALA A 281 -27.35 9.38 -15.56
CA ALA A 281 -26.40 8.92 -14.55
C ALA A 281 -25.00 9.51 -14.76
N ASP A 282 -24.52 9.57 -16.01
CA ASP A 282 -23.23 10.20 -16.35
C ASP A 282 -23.24 11.70 -16.02
N THR A 283 -24.36 12.38 -16.28
CA THR A 283 -24.54 13.80 -15.96
C THR A 283 -24.53 14.06 -14.45
N LEU A 284 -25.17 13.17 -13.68
CA LEU A 284 -25.18 13.25 -12.22
C LEU A 284 -23.78 12.96 -11.64
N MET A 285 -23.10 11.93 -12.13
CA MET A 285 -21.73 11.58 -11.71
C MET A 285 -20.73 12.68 -12.07
N TRP A 286 -20.90 13.33 -13.21
CA TRP A 286 -20.11 14.49 -13.62
C TRP A 286 -20.30 15.69 -12.68
N ASN A 287 -21.55 16.03 -12.33
CA ASN A 287 -21.86 17.13 -11.42
C ASN A 287 -21.43 16.86 -9.97
N LEU A 288 -21.37 15.59 -9.57
CA LEU A 288 -20.84 15.17 -8.27
C LEU A 288 -19.29 15.09 -8.26
N GLY A 289 -18.63 15.41 -9.38
CA GLY A 289 -17.17 15.38 -9.50
C GLY A 289 -16.55 13.99 -9.50
N VAL A 290 -17.36 12.93 -9.57
CA VAL A 290 -16.93 11.53 -9.46
C VAL A 290 -16.18 11.05 -10.72
N ASP A 291 -16.48 11.65 -11.87
CA ASP A 291 -15.91 11.29 -13.17
C ASP A 291 -14.74 12.22 -13.59
N GLN A 292 -14.31 13.11 -12.69
CA GLN A 292 -13.24 14.09 -12.93
C GLN A 292 -11.86 13.63 -12.43
N TYR A 293 -11.77 12.45 -11.83
CA TYR A 293 -10.51 11.91 -11.31
C TYR A 293 -9.60 11.40 -12.42
N SER A 294 -8.32 11.76 -12.35
CA SER A 294 -7.25 11.12 -13.13
C SER A 294 -7.07 9.65 -12.74
N THR A 295 -6.41 8.86 -13.58
CA THR A 295 -6.08 7.45 -13.28
C THR A 295 -5.29 7.32 -11.98
N ARG A 296 -4.41 8.29 -11.70
CA ARG A 296 -3.65 8.38 -10.45
C ARG A 296 -4.57 8.51 -9.24
N GLU A 297 -5.46 9.49 -9.27
CA GLU A 297 -6.36 9.80 -8.16
C GLU A 297 -7.33 8.66 -7.89
N SER A 298 -7.84 8.01 -8.96
CA SER A 298 -8.70 6.83 -8.82
C SER A 298 -7.99 5.66 -8.13
N VAL A 299 -6.74 5.37 -8.53
CA VAL A 299 -5.92 4.32 -7.89
C VAL A 299 -5.62 4.68 -6.44
N LEU A 300 -5.22 5.93 -6.18
CA LEU A 300 -4.92 6.42 -4.85
C LEU A 300 -6.16 6.35 -3.94
N PHE A 301 -7.31 6.81 -4.42
CA PHE A 301 -8.58 6.77 -3.69
C PHE A 301 -8.97 5.33 -3.36
N ARG A 302 -8.94 4.42 -4.35
CA ARG A 302 -9.27 3.00 -4.12
C ARG A 302 -8.35 2.35 -3.10
N ARG A 303 -7.04 2.60 -3.16
CA ARG A 303 -6.08 2.03 -2.22
C ARG A 303 -6.18 2.66 -0.83
N THR A 304 -6.43 3.96 -0.76
CA THR A 304 -6.68 4.68 0.52
C THR A 304 -7.93 4.14 1.20
N PHE A 305 -9.01 3.97 0.44
CA PHE A 305 -10.25 3.39 0.95
C PHE A 305 -10.04 1.94 1.42
N LEU A 306 -9.35 1.12 0.62
CA LEU A 306 -8.99 -0.24 1.00
C LEU A 306 -8.17 -0.26 2.30
N LEU A 307 -7.14 0.57 2.41
CA LEU A 307 -6.31 0.67 3.61
C LEU A 307 -7.13 1.10 4.83
N ALA A 308 -7.93 2.14 4.72
CA ALA A 308 -8.71 2.69 5.82
C ALA A 308 -9.74 1.69 6.34
N VAL A 309 -10.52 1.07 5.45
CA VAL A 309 -11.54 0.07 5.80
C VAL A 309 -10.90 -1.20 6.35
N PHE A 310 -9.84 -1.70 5.68
CA PHE A 310 -9.16 -2.90 6.13
C PHE A 310 -8.52 -2.70 7.50
N THR A 311 -7.84 -1.57 7.73
CA THR A 311 -7.28 -1.21 9.05
C THR A 311 -8.36 -1.11 10.12
N ALA A 312 -9.49 -0.48 9.81
CA ALA A 312 -10.60 -0.33 10.76
C ALA A 312 -11.18 -1.68 11.19
N ILE A 313 -11.52 -2.54 10.23
CA ILE A 313 -12.15 -3.84 10.50
C ILE A 313 -11.13 -4.79 11.15
N HIS A 314 -9.90 -4.83 10.63
CA HIS A 314 -8.84 -5.69 11.15
C HIS A 314 -8.50 -5.34 12.61
N SER A 315 -8.26 -4.06 12.88
CA SER A 315 -7.98 -3.60 14.23
C SER A 315 -9.16 -3.82 15.16
N PHE A 316 -10.39 -3.59 14.71
CA PHE A 316 -11.59 -3.82 15.51
C PHE A 316 -11.70 -5.29 15.92
N ILE A 317 -11.61 -6.21 14.94
CA ILE A 317 -11.72 -7.66 15.18
C ILE A 317 -10.60 -8.12 16.10
N ARG A 318 -9.34 -7.72 15.83
CA ARG A 318 -8.22 -8.11 16.70
C ARG A 318 -8.40 -7.62 18.13
N VAL A 319 -8.73 -6.34 18.33
CA VAL A 319 -8.88 -5.80 19.68
C VAL A 319 -10.07 -6.45 20.40
N PHE A 320 -11.25 -6.46 19.79
CA PHE A 320 -12.46 -7.00 20.44
C PHE A 320 -12.41 -8.51 20.71
N ALA A 321 -11.84 -9.29 19.78
CA ALA A 321 -11.85 -10.75 19.89
C ALA A 321 -10.65 -11.30 20.67
N THR A 322 -9.53 -10.57 20.76
CA THR A 322 -8.31 -11.10 21.39
C THR A 322 -7.90 -10.39 22.67
N VAL A 323 -8.30 -9.15 22.92
CA VAL A 323 -7.91 -8.41 24.13
C VAL A 323 -8.96 -8.62 25.22
N GLU A 324 -8.53 -9.06 26.39
CA GLU A 324 -9.39 -9.16 27.57
C GLU A 324 -9.82 -7.77 28.07
N GLY A 325 -11.08 -7.65 28.52
CA GLY A 325 -11.65 -6.36 28.94
C GLY A 325 -11.95 -5.35 27.82
N ALA A 326 -11.75 -5.70 26.54
CA ALA A 326 -12.09 -4.81 25.42
C ALA A 326 -13.60 -4.80 25.13
N THR A 327 -14.24 -3.63 25.24
CA THR A 327 -15.63 -3.47 24.80
C THR A 327 -15.71 -3.15 23.30
N ILE A 328 -16.91 -3.34 22.72
CA ILE A 328 -17.20 -3.00 21.32
C ILE A 328 -16.91 -1.51 21.05
N TYR A 329 -17.32 -0.63 21.96
CA TYR A 329 -17.11 0.82 21.81
C TYR A 329 -15.63 1.19 21.87
N GLY A 330 -14.90 0.59 22.81
CA GLY A 330 -13.46 0.79 22.94
C GLY A 330 -12.69 0.34 21.70
N ALA A 331 -12.97 -0.87 21.22
CA ALA A 331 -12.37 -1.42 20.01
C ALA A 331 -12.69 -0.58 18.76
N ALA A 332 -13.92 -0.08 18.65
CA ALA A 332 -14.34 0.78 17.54
C ALA A 332 -13.67 2.16 17.58
N GLY A 333 -13.63 2.82 18.75
CA GLY A 333 -12.96 4.11 18.87
C GLY A 333 -11.46 4.02 18.61
N TRP A 334 -10.82 2.94 19.08
CA TRP A 334 -9.42 2.66 18.77
C TRP A 334 -9.18 2.47 17.27
N SER A 335 -9.98 1.64 16.60
CA SER A 335 -9.77 1.35 15.17
C SER A 335 -10.05 2.56 14.26
N VAL A 336 -11.02 3.40 14.61
CA VAL A 336 -11.37 4.62 13.88
C VAL A 336 -10.20 5.60 13.84
N LEU A 337 -9.46 5.78 14.93
CA LEU A 337 -8.28 6.65 14.97
C LEU A 337 -7.29 6.32 13.85
N TRP A 338 -6.94 5.04 13.71
CA TRP A 338 -5.98 4.59 12.70
C TRP A 338 -6.55 4.61 11.28
N SER A 339 -7.85 4.41 11.13
CA SER A 339 -8.54 4.59 9.86
C SER A 339 -8.52 6.05 9.40
N ILE A 340 -8.77 7.00 10.31
CA ILE A 340 -8.66 8.44 10.04
C ILE A 340 -7.22 8.78 9.64
N ALA A 341 -6.21 8.21 10.29
CA ALA A 341 -4.81 8.43 9.90
C ALA A 341 -4.48 7.90 8.50
N ALA A 342 -5.04 6.75 8.11
CA ALA A 342 -4.93 6.24 6.75
C ALA A 342 -5.58 7.17 5.72
N LEU A 343 -6.80 7.65 6.01
CA LEU A 343 -7.52 8.60 5.15
C LEU A 343 -6.75 9.92 5.01
N ALA A 344 -6.29 10.49 6.12
CA ALA A 344 -5.51 11.74 6.13
C ALA A 344 -4.19 11.61 5.36
N THR A 345 -3.55 10.44 5.42
CA THR A 345 -2.33 10.16 4.65
C THR A 345 -2.63 10.09 3.15
N GLY A 346 -3.72 9.41 2.76
CA GLY A 346 -4.15 9.34 1.37
C GLY A 346 -4.55 10.70 0.79
N THR A 347 -5.25 11.54 1.56
CA THR A 347 -5.57 12.92 1.15
C THR A 347 -4.32 13.80 1.07
N GLY A 348 -3.36 13.62 1.98
CA GLY A 348 -2.06 14.29 1.91
C GLY A 348 -1.30 13.93 0.62
N PHE A 349 -1.28 12.65 0.24
CA PHE A 349 -0.67 12.23 -1.01
C PHE A 349 -1.42 12.68 -2.27
N LEU A 350 -2.75 12.85 -2.18
CA LEU A 350 -3.55 13.40 -3.27
C LEU A 350 -3.04 14.79 -3.62
N TYR A 351 -2.96 15.66 -2.60
CA TYR A 351 -2.50 17.05 -2.72
C TYR A 351 -1.09 17.19 -3.30
N ILE A 352 -0.14 16.34 -2.88
CA ILE A 352 1.28 16.50 -3.25
C ILE A 352 1.57 16.19 -4.73
N GLY A 353 0.78 15.35 -5.39
CA GLY A 353 1.05 14.98 -6.79
C GLY A 353 0.15 15.63 -7.84
N ASP A 354 -0.70 16.58 -7.44
CA ASP A 354 -1.46 17.45 -8.37
C ASP A 354 -0.74 18.77 -8.66
N ALA A 355 0.28 19.12 -7.87
CA ALA A 355 1.17 20.26 -8.08
C ALA A 355 2.42 19.83 -8.87
#